data_AF-A0A3P7GT78-F1
#
_entry.id   AF-A0A3P7GT78-F1
#
_cell.length_a   1.000
_cell.length_b   1.000
_cell.length_c   1.000
_cell.angle_alpha   90.00
_cell.angle_beta   90.00
_cell.angle_gamma   90.00
#
_symmetry.space_group_name_H-M   'P 1'
#
loop_
_entity.id
_entity.type
_entity.pdbx_description
1 polymer ?
#
loop_
_entity_poly.entity_id
_entity_poly.type
_entity_poly.pdbx_seq_one_letter_code
_entity_poly.pdbx_strand_id
1 'polypeptide(L)'
;MIELLFLSLDQNIAVSRSKPITLDDIFTLLSSAFLRGPSRFHKGSSSVSREVRAGITYVYLEFFTHLGSDWLVAHSYTMLSHCLSLLTSPRSTSTPSEAAFTRLCLGGHLLPRLLRRHFSETAQVAVARNLIVLLSTRMRKRTNQPQQGQSQLRGFAKSLRSVSSSEQLDEQATGSSNGGGTGEGGEEGNGGAGTVGASSGASGGNADDPNYLICCLDVLTEVIRWLDSSVAPILSPPSNLVDTLFDACLSHTSLGVRVAAAAVLRQLAIALPSQRVPLMNRCMSVLGSVTSADSISGHSLALGGLVAGSRLGELGIPCAKGKAFVPVY
;
A
#
# COMPACT_ATOMS: atom_id res chain seq x y z
N MET A 1 -5.02 30.70 -9.60
CA MET A 1 -3.97 29.77 -10.09
C MET A 1 -4.59 28.53 -10.76
N ILE A 2 -5.63 27.89 -10.19
CA ILE A 2 -6.40 26.80 -10.85
C ILE A 2 -7.21 27.33 -12.04
N GLU A 3 -7.92 28.45 -11.87
CA GLU A 3 -8.56 29.22 -12.96
C GLU A 3 -7.60 29.58 -14.10
N LEU A 4 -6.33 29.90 -13.78
CA LEU A 4 -5.30 30.21 -14.78
C LEU A 4 -4.78 28.96 -15.50
N LEU A 5 -4.81 27.80 -14.86
CA LEU A 5 -4.53 26.51 -15.50
C LEU A 5 -5.67 26.11 -16.44
N PHE A 6 -6.93 26.32 -16.04
CA PHE A 6 -8.10 26.12 -16.90
C PHE A 6 -8.12 27.09 -18.07
N LEU A 7 -7.89 28.39 -17.85
CA LEU A 7 -7.76 29.39 -18.92
C LEU A 7 -6.56 29.12 -19.84
N SER A 8 -5.44 28.64 -19.31
CA SER A 8 -4.28 28.25 -20.12
C SER A 8 -4.52 26.94 -20.88
N LEU A 9 -5.40 26.05 -20.39
CA LEU A 9 -5.86 24.86 -21.12
C LEU A 9 -6.84 25.28 -22.21
N ASP A 10 -7.78 26.17 -21.92
CA ASP A 10 -8.75 26.73 -22.86
C ASP A 10 -8.07 27.50 -23.99
N GLN A 11 -7.07 28.32 -23.69
CA GLN A 11 -6.28 29.04 -24.70
C GLN A 11 -5.46 28.10 -25.59
N ASN A 12 -5.01 26.96 -25.06
CA ASN A 12 -4.25 25.97 -25.85
C ASN A 12 -5.20 25.08 -26.69
N ILE A 13 -6.44 24.90 -26.26
CA ILE A 13 -7.51 24.22 -27.01
C ILE A 13 -8.04 25.12 -28.14
N ALA A 14 -8.10 26.45 -27.94
CA ALA A 14 -8.62 27.40 -28.93
C ALA A 14 -7.73 27.59 -30.19
N VAL A 15 -6.46 27.19 -30.16
CA VAL A 15 -5.49 27.45 -31.27
C VAL A 15 -5.22 26.22 -32.15
N SER A 16 -5.81 25.05 -31.85
CA SER A 16 -5.70 23.91 -32.77
C SER A 16 -7.08 23.33 -33.07
N ARG A 17 -7.48 23.39 -34.35
CA ARG A 17 -8.55 22.54 -34.89
C ARG A 17 -8.18 21.09 -34.56
N SER A 18 -8.68 20.53 -33.46
CA SER A 18 -8.21 19.24 -32.95
C SER A 18 -9.38 18.33 -32.61
N LYS A 19 -9.16 17.04 -32.89
CA LYS A 19 -10.08 15.92 -32.69
C LYS A 19 -10.66 15.95 -31.26
N PRO A 20 -11.89 15.43 -31.06
CA PRO A 20 -12.43 15.32 -29.70
C PRO A 20 -11.42 14.59 -28.81
N ILE A 21 -11.01 15.26 -27.73
CA ILE A 21 -10.06 14.71 -26.75
C ILE A 21 -10.76 13.54 -26.05
N THR A 22 -10.16 12.35 -26.12
CA THR A 22 -10.73 11.16 -25.50
C THR A 22 -10.36 11.08 -24.01
N LEU A 23 -11.10 10.30 -23.22
CA LEU A 23 -10.74 10.06 -21.81
C LEU A 23 -9.38 9.39 -21.66
N ASP A 24 -9.01 8.53 -22.61
CA ASP A 24 -7.70 7.89 -22.63
C ASP A 24 -6.57 8.92 -22.87
N ASP A 25 -6.80 9.94 -23.70
CA ASP A 25 -5.85 11.04 -23.89
C ASP A 25 -5.67 11.83 -22.58
N ILE A 26 -6.74 12.04 -21.82
CA ILE A 26 -6.68 12.74 -20.53
C ILE A 26 -5.96 11.89 -19.47
N PHE A 27 -6.26 10.60 -19.38
CA PHE A 27 -5.59 9.69 -18.45
C PHE A 27 -4.09 9.53 -18.78
N THR A 28 -3.73 9.47 -20.06
CA THR A 28 -2.32 9.43 -20.48
C THR A 28 -1.62 10.76 -20.20
N LEU A 29 -2.29 11.89 -20.42
CA LEU A 29 -1.76 13.21 -20.06
C LEU A 29 -1.52 13.33 -18.56
N LEU A 30 -2.52 13.04 -17.73
CA LEU A 30 -2.44 13.17 -16.28
C LEU A 30 -1.44 12.18 -15.67
N SER A 31 -1.37 10.95 -16.17
CA SER A 31 -0.37 9.97 -15.71
C SER A 31 1.04 10.38 -16.11
N SER A 32 1.23 10.91 -17.33
CA SER A 32 2.53 11.43 -17.76
C SER A 32 2.96 12.63 -16.92
N ALA A 33 2.04 13.54 -16.59
CA ALA A 33 2.30 14.67 -15.72
C ALA A 33 2.68 14.18 -14.31
N PHE A 34 1.94 13.22 -13.77
CA PHE A 34 2.19 12.68 -12.42
C PHE A 34 3.56 12.00 -12.31
N LEU A 35 3.96 11.27 -13.36
CA LEU A 35 5.20 10.49 -13.37
C LEU A 35 6.43 11.27 -13.86
N ARG A 36 6.25 12.28 -14.72
CA ARG A 36 7.35 13.03 -15.36
C ARG A 36 7.36 14.52 -15.01
N GLY A 37 6.32 15.00 -14.33
CA GLY A 37 6.11 16.41 -14.05
C GLY A 37 5.65 17.16 -15.31
N PRO A 38 5.16 18.40 -15.18
CA PRO A 38 4.83 19.26 -16.30
C PRO A 38 6.08 19.77 -17.07
N SER A 39 7.28 19.27 -16.74
CA SER A 39 8.54 19.75 -17.28
C SER A 39 8.79 19.20 -18.69
N ARG A 40 8.12 19.82 -19.67
CA ARG A 40 8.65 19.97 -21.02
C ARG A 40 9.59 21.19 -21.13
N PHE A 41 9.75 21.96 -20.05
CA PHE A 41 10.37 23.29 -20.03
C PHE A 41 11.70 23.41 -19.24
N HIS A 42 12.05 22.47 -18.35
CA HIS A 42 13.34 22.52 -17.64
C HIS A 42 14.10 21.20 -17.79
N LYS A 43 15.24 21.29 -18.49
CA LYS A 43 16.15 20.22 -18.83
C LYS A 43 17.09 20.01 -17.63
N GLY A 44 16.81 19.05 -16.73
CA GLY A 44 17.76 18.76 -15.64
C GLY A 44 17.38 17.83 -14.50
N SER A 45 16.10 17.60 -14.17
CA SER A 45 15.73 16.69 -13.06
C SER A 45 15.02 15.44 -13.57
N SER A 46 15.57 14.27 -13.24
CA SER A 46 14.98 12.96 -13.55
C SER A 46 13.84 12.58 -12.59
N SER A 47 13.70 13.27 -11.45
CA SER A 47 12.63 13.06 -10.47
C SER A 47 11.70 14.28 -10.36
N VAL A 48 10.41 14.00 -10.20
CA VAL A 48 9.35 15.00 -10.01
C VAL A 48 9.28 15.39 -8.54
N SER A 49 9.25 16.71 -8.23
CA SER A 49 9.15 17.18 -6.85
C SER A 49 7.84 16.74 -6.18
N ARG A 50 7.86 16.67 -4.84
CA ARG A 50 6.68 16.25 -4.05
C ARG A 50 5.53 17.25 -4.19
N GLU A 51 5.84 18.53 -4.28
CA GLU A 51 4.88 19.63 -4.45
C GLU A 51 4.16 19.52 -5.79
N VAL A 52 4.91 19.22 -6.86
CA VAL A 52 4.34 19.00 -8.19
C VAL A 52 3.38 17.80 -8.19
N ARG A 53 3.79 16.67 -7.58
CA ARG A 53 2.91 15.49 -7.47
C ARG A 53 1.65 15.77 -6.64
N ALA A 54 1.78 16.53 -5.55
CA ALA A 54 0.63 16.96 -4.76
C ALA A 54 -0.31 17.85 -5.59
N GLY A 55 0.22 18.82 -6.32
CA GLY A 55 -0.56 19.68 -7.23
C GLY A 55 -1.32 18.88 -8.29
N ILE A 56 -0.66 17.91 -8.92
CA ILE A 56 -1.30 17.03 -9.92
C ILE A 56 -2.38 16.16 -9.28
N THR A 57 -2.20 15.74 -8.03
CA THR A 57 -3.23 15.00 -7.27
C THR A 57 -4.50 15.85 -7.08
N TYR A 58 -4.36 17.16 -6.84
CA TYR A 58 -5.50 18.07 -6.81
C TYR A 58 -6.17 18.22 -8.18
N VAL A 59 -5.39 18.25 -9.27
CA VAL A 59 -5.95 18.26 -10.63
C VAL A 59 -6.76 17.00 -10.89
N TYR A 60 -6.26 15.82 -10.50
CA TYR A 60 -7.03 14.57 -10.56
C TYR A 60 -8.34 14.65 -9.77
N LEU A 61 -8.26 15.16 -8.54
CA LEU A 61 -9.44 15.27 -7.67
C LEU A 61 -10.52 16.14 -8.31
N GLU A 62 -10.15 17.33 -8.78
CA GLU A 62 -11.10 18.26 -9.40
C GLU A 62 -11.65 17.72 -10.72
N PHE A 63 -10.80 17.10 -11.55
CA PHE A 63 -11.22 16.46 -12.79
C PHE A 63 -12.29 15.38 -12.54
N PHE A 64 -12.04 14.46 -11.61
CA PHE A 64 -13.02 13.42 -11.28
C PHE A 64 -14.28 13.99 -10.62
N THR A 65 -14.15 15.04 -9.81
CA THR A 65 -15.31 15.75 -9.25
C THR A 65 -16.16 16.40 -10.34
N HIS A 66 -15.57 16.94 -11.40
CA HIS A 66 -16.30 17.51 -12.54
C HIS A 66 -17.03 16.46 -13.39
N LEU A 67 -16.53 15.24 -13.50
CA LEU A 67 -17.24 14.15 -14.20
C LEU A 67 -18.54 13.73 -13.49
N GLY A 68 -18.66 14.03 -12.19
CA GLY A 68 -19.87 13.79 -11.41
C GLY A 68 -19.96 12.37 -10.84
N SER A 69 -20.87 12.20 -9.86
CA SER A 69 -21.06 10.92 -9.16
C SER A 69 -21.53 9.79 -10.07
N ASP A 70 -22.45 10.07 -11.00
CA ASP A 70 -23.06 9.04 -11.85
C ASP A 70 -22.02 8.39 -12.77
N TRP A 71 -21.15 9.22 -13.36
CA TRP A 71 -20.04 8.75 -14.17
C TRP A 71 -19.05 7.94 -13.33
N LEU A 72 -18.70 8.44 -12.14
CA LEU A 72 -17.75 7.79 -11.23
C LEU A 72 -18.22 6.42 -10.76
N VAL A 73 -19.51 6.25 -10.46
CA VAL A 73 -20.08 4.96 -10.06
C VAL A 73 -20.01 3.97 -11.23
N ALA A 74 -20.42 4.41 -12.44
CA ALA A 74 -20.40 3.57 -13.64
C ALA A 74 -18.99 3.15 -14.07
N HIS A 75 -17.98 4.02 -13.89
CA HIS A 75 -16.60 3.79 -14.34
C HIS A 75 -15.61 3.58 -13.19
N SER A 76 -16.11 3.17 -12.02
CA SER A 76 -15.31 3.04 -10.80
C SER A 76 -14.13 2.09 -10.94
N TYR A 77 -14.30 0.97 -11.64
CA TYR A 77 -13.20 0.03 -11.90
C TYR A 77 -12.06 0.68 -12.71
N THR A 78 -12.40 1.41 -13.77
CA THR A 78 -11.43 2.10 -14.64
C THR A 78 -10.67 3.17 -13.88
N MET A 79 -11.38 3.98 -13.08
CA MET A 79 -10.76 5.01 -12.23
C MET A 79 -9.79 4.38 -11.21
N LEU A 80 -10.23 3.34 -10.49
CA LEU A 80 -9.40 2.67 -9.48
C LEU A 80 -8.17 2.03 -10.12
N SER A 81 -8.35 1.33 -11.23
CA SER A 81 -7.26 0.70 -11.98
C SER A 81 -6.25 1.73 -12.47
N HIS A 82 -6.71 2.84 -13.04
CA HIS A 82 -5.85 3.96 -13.47
C HIS A 82 -5.04 4.53 -12.32
N CYS A 83 -5.70 4.95 -11.24
CA CYS A 83 -5.04 5.53 -10.07
C CYS A 83 -4.02 4.55 -9.45
N LEU A 84 -4.37 3.28 -9.31
CA LEU A 84 -3.45 2.28 -8.75
C LEU A 84 -2.31 1.94 -9.73
N SER A 85 -2.52 2.03 -11.04
CA SER A 85 -1.47 1.79 -12.04
C SER A 85 -0.31 2.78 -11.91
N LEU A 86 -0.58 4.01 -11.45
CA LEU A 86 0.45 5.02 -11.21
C LEU A 86 1.51 4.55 -10.20
N LEU A 87 1.15 3.67 -9.26
CA LEU A 87 2.07 3.11 -8.26
C LEU A 87 3.02 2.06 -8.82
N THR A 88 2.69 1.46 -9.96
CA THR A 88 3.50 0.41 -10.59
C THR A 88 4.66 0.94 -11.42
N SER A 89 4.71 2.26 -11.64
CA SER A 89 5.78 2.88 -12.40
C SER A 89 7.04 3.02 -11.54
N PRO A 90 8.20 2.50 -11.98
CA PRO A 90 9.45 2.60 -11.22
C PRO A 90 9.94 4.04 -11.05
N ARG A 91 9.44 4.99 -11.87
CA ARG A 91 9.78 6.41 -11.77
C ARG A 91 9.09 7.12 -10.61
N SER A 92 7.92 6.64 -10.19
CA SER A 92 7.22 7.17 -9.02
C SER A 92 7.68 6.55 -7.70
N THR A 93 8.37 5.42 -7.76
CA THR A 93 8.78 4.60 -6.62
C THR A 93 10.29 4.42 -6.54
N SER A 94 11.06 5.33 -7.15
CA SER A 94 12.52 5.21 -7.29
C SER A 94 13.25 5.12 -5.95
N THR A 95 12.74 5.85 -4.94
CA THR A 95 13.16 5.74 -3.55
C THR A 95 11.97 5.31 -2.68
N PRO A 96 12.22 4.64 -1.53
CA PRO A 96 11.16 4.28 -0.61
C PRO A 96 10.38 5.51 -0.11
N SER A 97 11.04 6.67 -0.01
CA SER A 97 10.39 7.93 0.38
C SER A 97 9.42 8.46 -0.67
N GLU A 98 9.77 8.37 -1.96
CA GLU A 98 8.87 8.74 -3.07
C GLU A 98 7.73 7.75 -3.22
N ALA A 99 7.99 6.47 -3.02
CA ALA A 99 6.95 5.44 -3.02
C ALA A 99 5.93 5.66 -1.90
N ALA A 100 6.39 6.00 -0.69
CA ALA A 100 5.51 6.36 0.43
C ALA A 100 4.68 7.62 0.13
N PHE A 101 5.32 8.68 -0.40
CA PHE A 101 4.61 9.91 -0.75
C PHE A 101 3.56 9.70 -1.85
N THR A 102 3.88 8.87 -2.85
CA THR A 102 2.95 8.52 -3.93
C THR A 102 1.75 7.75 -3.42
N ARG A 103 1.95 6.80 -2.50
CA ARG A 103 0.87 6.09 -1.81
C ARG A 103 0.00 7.05 -0.99
N LEU A 104 0.60 8.02 -0.29
CA LEU A 104 -0.14 9.04 0.45
C LEU A 104 -1.03 9.89 -0.48
N CYS A 105 -0.49 10.33 -1.62
CA CYS A 105 -1.25 11.12 -2.60
C CYS A 105 -2.45 10.34 -3.16
N LEU A 106 -2.23 9.09 -3.57
CA LEU A 106 -3.25 8.30 -4.26
C LEU A 106 -4.19 7.57 -3.30
N GLY A 107 -3.63 6.79 -2.38
CA GLY A 107 -4.36 5.96 -1.44
C GLY A 107 -4.77 6.64 -0.15
N GLY A 108 -4.04 7.67 0.28
CA GLY A 108 -4.39 8.45 1.48
C GLY A 108 -5.29 9.65 1.21
N HIS A 109 -5.19 10.25 0.01
CA HIS A 109 -5.85 11.51 -0.29
C HIS A 109 -6.85 11.41 -1.45
N LEU A 110 -6.40 11.07 -2.66
CA LEU A 110 -7.25 11.10 -3.86
C LEU A 110 -8.41 10.12 -3.79
N LEU A 111 -8.11 8.82 -3.68
CA LEU A 111 -9.14 7.77 -3.67
C LEU A 111 -10.07 7.91 -2.47
N PRO A 112 -9.59 8.10 -1.23
CA PRO A 112 -10.51 8.24 -0.12
C PRO A 112 -11.44 9.45 -0.20
N ARG A 113 -10.95 10.59 -0.70
CA ARG A 113 -11.80 11.78 -0.89
C ARG A 113 -12.86 11.56 -1.96
N LEU A 114 -12.50 10.95 -3.09
CA LEU A 114 -13.45 10.65 -4.17
C LEU A 114 -14.52 9.66 -3.69
N LEU A 115 -14.09 8.55 -3.09
CA LEU A 115 -14.99 7.50 -2.63
C LEU A 115 -15.94 8.01 -1.54
N ARG A 116 -15.43 8.78 -0.58
CA ARG A 116 -16.26 9.27 0.52
C ARG A 116 -17.22 10.40 0.10
N ARG A 117 -16.86 11.21 -0.89
CA ARG A 117 -17.66 12.38 -1.32
C ARG A 117 -18.69 12.04 -2.38
N HIS A 118 -18.37 11.15 -3.33
CA HIS A 118 -19.18 10.93 -4.53
C HIS A 118 -19.90 9.58 -4.58
N PHE A 119 -19.55 8.63 -3.72
CA PHE A 119 -20.16 7.29 -3.73
C PHE A 119 -21.11 7.15 -2.55
N SER A 120 -22.36 6.76 -2.83
CA SER A 120 -23.31 6.27 -1.83
C SER A 120 -22.78 5.00 -1.15
N GLU A 121 -23.34 4.60 0.00
CA GLU A 121 -22.96 3.35 0.67
C GLU A 121 -23.08 2.13 -0.26
N THR A 122 -24.16 2.06 -1.05
CA THR A 122 -24.37 0.98 -2.02
C THR A 122 -23.29 0.96 -3.11
N ALA A 123 -22.87 2.14 -3.59
CA ALA A 123 -21.79 2.25 -4.56
C ALA A 123 -20.41 1.98 -3.95
N GLN A 124 -20.20 2.32 -2.67
CA GLN A 124 -18.99 1.99 -1.92
C GLN A 124 -18.83 0.47 -1.76
N VAL A 125 -19.93 -0.28 -1.57
CA VAL A 125 -19.90 -1.75 -1.59
C VAL A 125 -19.44 -2.29 -2.95
N ALA A 126 -19.92 -1.71 -4.05
CA ALA A 126 -19.46 -2.09 -5.39
C ALA A 126 -17.97 -1.76 -5.62
N VAL A 127 -17.50 -0.61 -5.13
CA VAL A 127 -16.08 -0.23 -5.14
C VAL A 127 -15.22 -1.20 -4.35
N ALA A 128 -15.66 -1.59 -3.14
CA ALA A 128 -14.95 -2.57 -2.33
C ALA A 128 -14.77 -3.90 -3.09
N ARG A 129 -15.81 -4.36 -3.79
CA ARG A 129 -15.73 -5.55 -4.65
C ARG A 129 -14.73 -5.36 -5.79
N ASN A 130 -14.73 -4.21 -6.45
CA ASN A 130 -13.75 -3.90 -7.50
C ASN A 130 -12.31 -3.91 -6.97
N LEU A 131 -12.06 -3.37 -5.78
CA LEU A 131 -10.75 -3.42 -5.11
C LEU A 131 -10.33 -4.86 -4.79
N ILE A 132 -11.25 -5.70 -4.32
CA ILE A 132 -10.98 -7.12 -4.05
C ILE A 132 -10.61 -7.85 -5.33
N VAL A 133 -11.34 -7.61 -6.43
CA VAL A 133 -11.02 -8.18 -7.74
C VAL A 133 -9.62 -7.75 -8.19
N LEU A 134 -9.31 -6.46 -8.11
CA LEU A 134 -7.99 -5.93 -8.47
C LEU A 134 -6.86 -6.54 -7.62
N LEU A 135 -7.09 -6.73 -6.32
CA LEU A 135 -6.18 -7.40 -5.41
C LEU A 135 -5.97 -8.87 -5.80
N SER A 136 -7.04 -9.64 -5.92
CA SER A 136 -6.98 -11.08 -6.23
C SER A 136 -6.38 -11.35 -7.61
N THR A 137 -6.63 -10.48 -8.61
CA THR A 137 -6.00 -10.60 -9.93
C THR A 137 -4.49 -10.43 -9.87
N ARG A 138 -3.96 -9.53 -9.03
CA ARG A 138 -2.51 -9.37 -8.85
C ARG A 138 -1.90 -10.56 -8.09
N MET A 139 -2.53 -10.97 -7.00
CA MET A 139 -2.04 -12.09 -6.19
C MET A 139 -2.09 -13.44 -6.93
N ARG A 140 -3.06 -13.66 -7.83
CA ARG A 140 -3.12 -14.89 -8.66
C ARG A 140 -2.00 -14.95 -9.70
N LYS A 141 -1.55 -13.80 -10.24
CA LYS A 141 -0.42 -13.76 -11.18
C LYS A 141 0.90 -14.21 -10.53
N ARG A 142 1.07 -14.00 -9.22
CA ARG A 142 2.19 -14.51 -8.42
C ARG A 142 2.24 -16.02 -8.33
N THR A 143 1.12 -16.65 -7.98
CA THR A 143 1.02 -18.11 -7.84
C THR A 143 1.40 -18.84 -9.13
N ASN A 144 1.15 -18.21 -10.28
CA ASN A 144 1.44 -18.79 -11.59
C ASN A 144 2.83 -18.43 -12.13
N GLN A 145 3.64 -17.61 -11.43
CA GLN A 145 4.98 -17.26 -11.86
C GLN A 145 6.01 -18.23 -11.23
N PRO A 146 6.84 -18.94 -12.04
CA PRO A 146 7.85 -19.84 -11.50
C PRO A 146 8.88 -19.04 -10.69
N GLN A 147 9.11 -19.44 -9.44
CA GLN A 147 10.09 -18.84 -8.54
C GLN A 147 11.53 -18.97 -9.10
N GLN A 148 11.96 -18.06 -9.96
CA GLN A 148 13.38 -17.86 -10.25
C GLN A 148 13.89 -16.71 -9.38
N GLY A 149 14.60 -17.03 -8.29
CA GLY A 149 15.47 -16.04 -7.62
C GLY A 149 15.50 -16.00 -6.09
N GLN A 150 14.90 -16.93 -5.34
CA GLN A 150 14.98 -16.93 -3.86
C GLN A 150 16.11 -17.80 -3.27
N SER A 151 17.21 -18.02 -3.99
CA SER A 151 18.32 -18.86 -3.51
C SER A 151 19.48 -18.10 -2.84
N GLN A 152 19.55 -16.76 -2.87
CA GLN A 152 20.75 -16.05 -2.39
C GLN A 152 20.62 -15.30 -1.04
N LEU A 153 19.42 -15.15 -0.46
CA LEU A 153 19.27 -14.47 0.84
C LEU A 153 19.01 -15.41 2.04
N ARG A 154 19.00 -16.73 1.83
CA ARG A 154 18.82 -17.71 2.92
C ARG A 154 20.11 -17.98 3.72
N GLY A 155 21.25 -17.43 3.28
CA GLY A 155 22.56 -17.56 3.93
C GLY A 155 22.79 -16.61 5.12
N PHE A 156 22.16 -15.43 5.14
CA PHE A 156 22.41 -14.43 6.19
C PHE A 156 21.68 -14.70 7.51
N ALA A 157 20.54 -15.40 7.48
CA ALA A 157 19.73 -15.65 8.67
C ALA A 157 20.28 -16.74 9.61
N LYS A 158 21.39 -17.41 9.27
CA LYS A 158 22.05 -18.41 10.14
C LYS A 158 23.07 -17.83 11.12
N SER A 159 23.37 -16.52 11.07
CA SER A 159 24.43 -15.91 11.88
C SER A 159 23.96 -15.18 13.15
N LEU A 160 22.67 -15.14 13.46
CA LEU A 160 22.20 -14.55 14.72
C LEU A 160 21.61 -15.67 15.60
N ARG A 161 22.48 -16.27 16.40
CA ARG A 161 22.08 -17.12 17.54
C ARG A 161 22.19 -16.32 18.84
N SER A 162 21.08 -16.33 19.57
CA SER A 162 20.96 -16.46 21.03
C SER A 162 21.84 -15.57 21.91
N VAL A 163 21.26 -14.50 22.43
CA VAL A 163 21.65 -13.95 23.74
C VAL A 163 20.59 -14.39 24.73
N SER A 164 20.97 -15.31 25.62
CA SER A 164 20.20 -15.67 26.82
C SER A 164 20.41 -14.59 27.89
N SER A 165 19.32 -14.16 28.49
CA SER A 165 19.32 -13.31 29.68
C SER A 165 20.07 -13.97 30.84
N SER A 166 20.93 -13.19 31.49
CA SER A 166 21.26 -13.35 32.90
C SER A 166 21.21 -11.97 33.53
N GLU A 167 20.25 -11.75 34.43
CA GLU A 167 20.28 -10.66 35.39
C GLU A 167 21.34 -10.97 36.45
N GLN A 168 22.26 -10.05 36.70
CA GLN A 168 22.90 -9.89 38.01
C GLN A 168 23.45 -8.47 38.18
N LEU A 169 23.00 -7.88 39.29
CA LEU A 169 23.34 -6.63 39.97
C LEU A 169 24.83 -6.25 39.88
N ASP A 170 25.18 -4.98 39.66
CA ASP A 170 25.51 -4.02 40.75
C ASP A 170 26.11 -2.69 40.23
N GLU A 171 26.14 -1.73 41.15
CA GLU A 171 26.41 -0.30 41.11
C GLU A 171 27.81 0.19 40.67
N GLN A 172 27.80 1.36 40.02
CA GLN A 172 28.68 2.54 40.16
C GLN A 172 30.23 2.47 40.09
N ALA A 173 30.72 3.33 39.20
CA ALA A 173 31.71 4.40 39.44
C ALA A 173 33.18 4.22 38.98
N THR A 174 33.62 5.25 38.22
CA THR A 174 34.98 5.83 38.06
C THR A 174 36.04 5.12 37.21
N GLY A 175 36.71 5.91 36.36
CA GLY A 175 38.03 5.57 35.83
C GLY A 175 38.35 6.12 34.44
N SER A 176 38.89 7.34 34.37
CA SER A 176 39.57 7.89 33.18
C SER A 176 40.71 7.00 32.68
N SER A 177 40.99 7.02 31.37
CA SER A 177 42.32 7.40 30.85
C SER A 177 42.38 7.47 29.33
N ASN A 178 43.21 8.43 28.88
CA ASN A 178 43.55 8.82 27.52
C ASN A 178 44.24 7.72 26.71
N GLY A 179 44.14 7.85 25.38
CA GLY A 179 45.10 7.31 24.42
C GLY A 179 44.89 7.95 23.05
N GLY A 180 45.69 8.97 22.74
CA GLY A 180 45.67 9.68 21.45
C GLY A 180 46.35 8.90 20.32
N GLY A 181 46.15 9.38 19.09
CA GLY A 181 46.84 8.87 17.91
C GLY A 181 46.29 9.47 16.61
N THR A 182 46.96 10.51 16.13
CA THR A 182 46.82 11.22 14.86
C THR A 182 47.21 10.38 13.64
N GLY A 183 46.66 10.69 12.47
CA GLY A 183 47.14 10.21 11.16
C GLY A 183 46.37 10.81 9.98
N GLU A 184 47.00 11.76 9.30
CA GLU A 184 46.55 12.44 8.07
C GLU A 184 46.80 11.62 6.80
N GLY A 185 46.06 11.96 5.72
CA GLY A 185 46.61 12.04 4.36
C GLY A 185 46.10 11.05 3.32
N GLY A 186 45.67 11.57 2.15
CA GLY A 186 45.67 10.82 0.88
C GLY A 186 44.51 11.08 -0.07
N GLU A 187 44.78 11.82 -1.15
CA GLU A 187 43.89 12.32 -2.20
C GLU A 187 43.62 11.36 -3.38
N GLU A 188 42.60 11.75 -4.17
CA GLU A 188 42.44 11.61 -5.64
C GLU A 188 42.06 10.28 -6.34
N GLY A 189 41.06 10.39 -7.24
CA GLY A 189 41.24 9.90 -8.61
C GLY A 189 40.16 9.03 -9.28
N ASN A 190 39.27 9.70 -10.02
CA ASN A 190 38.86 9.37 -11.40
C ASN A 190 37.68 8.41 -11.73
N GLY A 191 36.57 9.03 -12.18
CA GLY A 191 36.07 8.99 -13.57
C GLY A 191 35.85 7.65 -14.30
N GLY A 192 34.58 7.28 -14.49
CA GLY A 192 34.17 6.25 -15.47
C GLY A 192 32.75 6.51 -15.98
N ALA A 193 32.64 7.15 -17.14
CA ALA A 193 31.39 7.42 -17.85
C ALA A 193 30.88 6.16 -18.57
N GLY A 194 29.71 5.66 -18.15
CA GLY A 194 28.97 4.60 -18.84
C GLY A 194 27.64 5.13 -19.38
N THR A 195 27.59 5.38 -20.68
CA THR A 195 26.39 5.75 -21.44
C THR A 195 25.36 4.62 -21.44
N VAL A 196 24.29 4.74 -20.66
CA VAL A 196 23.14 3.84 -20.75
C VAL A 196 22.14 4.37 -21.78
N GLY A 197 22.11 3.71 -22.93
CA GLY A 197 21.07 3.89 -23.93
C GLY A 197 19.71 3.52 -23.34
N ALA A 198 18.83 4.50 -23.21
CA ALA A 198 17.44 4.28 -22.82
C ALA A 198 16.66 3.72 -24.02
N SER A 199 16.68 2.39 -24.16
CA SER A 199 15.69 1.70 -24.99
C SER A 199 14.35 1.75 -24.27
N SER A 200 13.40 2.40 -24.95
CA SER A 200 11.98 2.42 -24.64
C SER A 200 11.40 1.00 -24.68
N GLY A 201 11.47 0.31 -23.55
CA GLY A 201 10.74 -0.92 -23.29
C GLY A 201 9.46 -0.60 -22.51
N ALA A 202 8.31 -0.99 -23.05
CA ALA A 202 7.05 -1.02 -22.35
C ALA A 202 7.19 -1.85 -21.07
N SER A 203 7.32 -1.20 -19.91
CA SER A 203 7.43 -1.89 -18.63
C SER A 203 6.06 -2.42 -18.22
N GLY A 204 5.78 -3.67 -18.55
CA GLY A 204 4.71 -4.43 -17.92
C GLY A 204 4.90 -4.35 -16.41
N GLY A 205 3.97 -3.67 -15.72
CA GLY A 205 4.01 -3.50 -14.27
C GLY A 205 4.14 -4.86 -13.59
N ASN A 206 5.11 -4.96 -12.67
CA ASN A 206 5.42 -6.21 -11.98
C ASN A 206 4.15 -6.75 -11.30
N ALA A 207 3.86 -8.04 -11.45
CA ALA A 207 2.64 -8.67 -10.93
C ALA A 207 2.48 -8.52 -9.41
N ASP A 208 3.59 -8.25 -8.70
CA ASP A 208 3.72 -8.19 -7.24
C ASP A 208 4.30 -6.86 -6.72
N ASP A 209 3.96 -5.71 -7.32
CA ASP A 209 4.43 -4.44 -6.74
C ASP A 209 3.83 -4.24 -5.32
N PRO A 210 4.65 -4.23 -4.25
CA PRO A 210 4.15 -4.10 -2.89
C PRO A 210 3.45 -2.75 -2.67
N ASN A 211 3.84 -1.68 -3.37
CA ASN A 211 3.22 -0.38 -3.21
C ASN A 211 1.79 -0.35 -3.74
N TYR A 212 1.54 -1.07 -4.84
CA TYR A 212 0.21 -1.27 -5.38
C TYR A 212 -0.68 -2.02 -4.37
N LEU A 213 -0.17 -3.14 -3.84
CA LEU A 213 -0.93 -3.99 -2.90
C LEU A 213 -1.23 -3.24 -1.60
N ILE A 214 -0.26 -2.53 -1.03
CA ILE A 214 -0.46 -1.74 0.19
C ILE A 214 -1.52 -0.66 -0.04
N CYS A 215 -1.41 0.12 -1.12
CA CYS A 215 -2.40 1.15 -1.42
C CYS A 215 -3.81 0.57 -1.61
N CYS A 216 -3.93 -0.57 -2.28
CA CYS A 216 -5.21 -1.24 -2.49
C CYS A 216 -5.83 -1.70 -1.15
N LEU A 217 -5.02 -2.28 -0.25
CA LEU A 217 -5.45 -2.75 1.07
C LEU A 217 -5.79 -1.58 2.01
N ASP A 218 -5.03 -0.49 1.98
CA ASP A 218 -5.28 0.71 2.77
C ASP A 218 -6.60 1.39 2.37
N VAL A 219 -6.84 1.56 1.06
CA VAL A 219 -8.11 2.10 0.56
C VAL A 219 -9.27 1.17 0.90
N LEU A 220 -9.09 -0.15 0.78
CA LEU A 220 -10.10 -1.13 1.20
C LEU A 220 -10.40 -1.02 2.70
N THR A 221 -9.38 -0.82 3.53
CA THR A 221 -9.54 -0.62 4.98
C THR A 221 -10.41 0.61 5.26
N GLU A 222 -10.15 1.72 4.57
CA GLU A 222 -10.93 2.95 4.70
C GLU A 222 -12.38 2.78 4.24
N VAL A 223 -12.61 2.09 3.12
CA VAL A 223 -13.98 1.79 2.64
C VAL A 223 -14.75 0.92 3.65
N ILE A 224 -14.12 -0.14 4.18
CA ILE A 224 -14.73 -0.99 5.23
C ILE A 224 -15.06 -0.15 6.46
N ARG A 225 -14.19 0.80 6.82
CA ARG A 225 -14.40 1.70 7.96
C ARG A 225 -15.57 2.66 7.76
N TRP A 226 -15.87 3.09 6.54
CA TRP A 226 -17.04 3.94 6.27
C TRP A 226 -18.33 3.15 6.18
N LEU A 227 -18.27 1.94 5.62
CA LEU A 227 -19.45 1.05 5.50
C LEU A 227 -19.88 0.45 6.84
N ASP A 228 -18.94 0.25 7.76
CA ASP A 228 -19.17 -0.35 9.07
C ASP A 228 -19.98 -1.66 8.96
N SER A 229 -21.13 -1.77 9.63
CA SER A 229 -21.98 -2.97 9.58
C SER A 229 -22.48 -3.35 8.17
N SER A 230 -22.55 -2.39 7.24
CA SER A 230 -22.97 -2.61 5.83
C SER A 230 -21.92 -3.38 5.00
N VAL A 231 -20.77 -3.74 5.58
CA VAL A 231 -19.73 -4.55 4.92
C VAL A 231 -20.09 -6.05 4.81
N ALA A 232 -21.09 -6.54 5.54
CA ALA A 232 -21.46 -7.97 5.54
C ALA A 232 -21.63 -8.61 4.14
N PRO A 233 -22.25 -7.95 3.13
CA PRO A 233 -22.39 -8.51 1.79
C PRO A 233 -21.08 -8.67 1.01
N ILE A 234 -19.98 -8.11 1.50
CA ILE A 234 -18.64 -8.24 0.91
C ILE A 234 -17.97 -9.53 1.40
N LEU A 235 -18.42 -10.11 2.51
CA LEU A 235 -17.93 -11.40 3.01
C LEU A 235 -18.64 -12.60 2.39
N SER A 236 -19.83 -12.40 1.85
CA SER A 236 -20.56 -13.44 1.13
C SER A 236 -19.94 -13.69 -0.26
N PRO A 237 -20.01 -14.93 -0.78
CA PRO A 237 -19.62 -15.22 -2.17
C PRO A 237 -20.35 -14.27 -3.13
N PRO A 238 -19.68 -13.72 -4.16
CA PRO A 238 -18.46 -14.22 -4.83
C PRO A 238 -17.12 -13.65 -4.32
N SER A 239 -17.11 -12.74 -3.35
CA SER A 239 -15.87 -12.07 -2.90
C SER A 239 -15.08 -12.93 -1.91
N ASN A 240 -13.94 -13.46 -2.36
CA ASN A 240 -13.01 -14.28 -1.57
C ASN A 240 -11.98 -13.43 -0.81
N LEU A 241 -12.41 -12.31 -0.19
CA LEU A 241 -11.51 -11.36 0.47
C LEU A 241 -10.73 -12.04 1.60
N VAL A 242 -11.42 -12.70 2.53
CA VAL A 242 -10.78 -13.34 3.69
C VAL A 242 -9.77 -14.40 3.23
N ASP A 243 -10.14 -15.24 2.26
CA ASP A 243 -9.21 -16.26 1.74
C ASP A 243 -8.00 -15.63 1.05
N THR A 244 -8.20 -14.59 0.23
CA THR A 244 -7.09 -13.86 -0.41
C THR A 244 -6.15 -13.24 0.63
N LEU A 245 -6.69 -12.72 1.74
CA LEU A 245 -5.87 -12.16 2.82
C LEU A 245 -5.04 -13.24 3.52
N PHE A 246 -5.67 -14.33 3.94
CA PHE A 246 -5.00 -15.41 4.68
C PHE A 246 -3.98 -16.18 3.84
N ASP A 247 -4.37 -16.57 2.62
CA ASP A 247 -3.54 -17.48 1.81
C ASP A 247 -2.40 -16.75 1.11
N ALA A 248 -2.62 -15.50 0.67
CA ALA A 248 -1.69 -14.78 -0.19
C ALA A 248 -1.09 -13.51 0.45
N CYS A 249 -1.86 -12.71 1.19
CA CYS A 249 -1.39 -11.40 1.67
C CYS A 249 -0.60 -11.50 3.00
N LEU A 250 -1.04 -12.36 3.93
CA LEU A 250 -0.35 -12.55 5.21
C LEU A 250 0.98 -13.31 5.07
N SER A 251 1.11 -14.13 4.03
CA SER A 251 2.34 -14.87 3.67
C SER A 251 3.27 -14.06 2.75
N HIS A 252 2.95 -12.80 2.47
CA HIS A 252 3.71 -11.97 1.54
C HIS A 252 5.10 -11.60 2.11
N THR A 253 6.13 -11.61 1.26
CA THR A 253 7.53 -11.31 1.63
C THR A 253 7.74 -9.88 2.15
N SER A 254 6.98 -8.92 1.63
CA SER A 254 7.01 -7.53 2.12
C SER A 254 6.19 -7.38 3.40
N LEU A 255 6.85 -6.92 4.47
CA LEU A 255 6.22 -6.59 5.75
C LEU A 255 5.06 -5.59 5.59
N GLY A 256 5.19 -4.59 4.71
CA GLY A 256 4.16 -3.57 4.53
C GLY A 256 2.82 -4.16 4.07
N VAL A 257 2.86 -5.13 3.16
CA VAL A 257 1.65 -5.84 2.68
C VAL A 257 1.02 -6.65 3.80
N ARG A 258 1.83 -7.34 4.62
CA ARG A 258 1.33 -8.10 5.78
C ARG A 258 0.64 -7.21 6.80
N VAL A 259 1.22 -6.05 7.11
CA VAL A 259 0.64 -5.08 8.04
C VAL A 259 -0.67 -4.50 7.48
N ALA A 260 -0.70 -4.13 6.19
CA ALA A 260 -1.92 -3.64 5.56
C ALA A 260 -3.03 -4.70 5.53
N ALA A 261 -2.71 -5.96 5.26
CA ALA A 261 -3.66 -7.07 5.31
C ALA A 261 -4.20 -7.31 6.74
N ALA A 262 -3.33 -7.26 7.75
CA ALA A 262 -3.73 -7.31 9.15
C ALA A 262 -4.64 -6.13 9.54
N ALA A 263 -4.40 -4.94 8.99
CA ALA A 263 -5.25 -3.77 9.21
C ALA A 263 -6.66 -3.96 8.63
N VAL A 264 -6.78 -4.56 7.44
CA VAL A 264 -8.08 -4.94 6.85
C VAL A 264 -8.84 -5.91 7.77
N LEU A 265 -8.17 -6.97 8.26
CA LEU A 265 -8.79 -7.94 9.18
C LEU A 265 -9.21 -7.31 10.50
N ARG A 266 -8.39 -6.41 11.06
CA ARG A 266 -8.74 -5.62 12.24
C ARG A 266 -10.00 -4.80 11.98
N GLN A 267 -10.05 -4.07 10.87
CA GLN A 267 -11.19 -3.21 10.56
C GLN A 267 -12.46 -4.01 10.32
N LEU A 268 -12.35 -5.19 9.71
CA LEU A 268 -13.45 -6.11 9.56
C LEU A 268 -13.99 -6.64 10.90
N ALA A 269 -13.11 -6.92 11.88
CA ALA A 269 -13.52 -7.37 13.21
C ALA A 269 -14.11 -6.26 14.10
N ILE A 270 -13.83 -5.00 13.78
CA ILE A 270 -14.48 -3.83 14.38
C ILE A 270 -15.88 -3.67 13.76
N ALA A 271 -15.94 -3.66 12.42
CA ALA A 271 -17.19 -3.47 11.66
C ALA A 271 -18.19 -4.62 11.82
N LEU A 272 -17.70 -5.86 11.94
CA LEU A 272 -18.52 -7.07 12.14
C LEU A 272 -18.04 -7.84 13.37
N PRO A 273 -18.55 -7.53 14.58
CA PRO A 273 -18.21 -8.26 15.79
C PRO A 273 -18.48 -9.78 15.70
N SER A 274 -19.46 -10.20 14.88
CA SER A 274 -19.79 -11.61 14.62
C SER A 274 -18.65 -12.40 13.96
N GLN A 275 -17.78 -11.72 13.19
CA GLN A 275 -16.67 -12.35 12.46
C GLN A 275 -15.38 -12.40 13.29
N ARG A 276 -15.33 -11.71 14.44
CA ARG A 276 -14.15 -11.62 15.28
C ARG A 276 -13.64 -12.99 15.75
N VAL A 277 -14.53 -13.82 16.30
CA VAL A 277 -14.17 -15.16 16.82
C VAL A 277 -13.76 -16.11 15.68
N PRO A 278 -14.51 -16.21 14.56
CA PRO A 278 -14.10 -16.99 13.40
C PRO A 278 -12.71 -16.61 12.86
N LEU A 279 -12.43 -15.31 12.68
CA LEU A 279 -11.14 -14.83 12.16
C LEU A 279 -9.99 -15.13 13.14
N MET A 280 -10.22 -14.96 14.44
CA MET A 280 -9.23 -15.28 15.48
C MET A 280 -8.92 -16.78 15.49
N ASN A 281 -9.95 -17.64 15.46
CA ASN A 281 -9.77 -19.09 15.43
C ASN A 281 -9.03 -19.55 14.17
N ARG A 282 -9.33 -18.96 13.01
CA ARG A 282 -8.58 -19.22 11.77
C ARG A 282 -7.11 -18.81 11.91
N CYS A 283 -6.82 -17.62 12.44
CA CYS A 283 -5.43 -17.18 12.69
C CYS A 283 -4.68 -18.17 13.60
N MET A 284 -5.28 -18.58 14.72
CA MET A 284 -4.66 -19.51 15.67
C MET A 284 -4.41 -20.89 15.04
N SER A 285 -5.39 -21.41 14.28
CA SER A 285 -5.26 -22.70 13.60
C SER A 285 -4.14 -22.67 12.56
N VAL A 286 -4.07 -21.63 11.73
CA VAL A 286 -3.02 -21.51 10.71
C VAL A 286 -1.65 -21.34 11.37
N LEU A 287 -1.56 -20.52 12.43
CA LEU A 287 -0.33 -20.31 13.17
C LEU A 287 0.24 -21.60 13.78
N GLY A 288 -0.62 -22.53 14.19
CA GLY A 288 -0.19 -23.85 14.69
C GLY A 288 0.39 -24.78 13.62
N SER A 289 0.06 -24.55 12.35
CA SER A 289 0.51 -25.38 11.21
C SER A 289 1.64 -24.76 10.39
N VAL A 290 1.82 -23.44 10.45
CA VAL A 290 2.69 -22.71 9.53
C VAL A 290 4.13 -22.67 10.00
N THR A 291 5.06 -22.97 9.10
CA THR A 291 6.50 -23.09 9.41
C THR A 291 7.36 -21.95 8.84
N SER A 292 6.84 -21.20 7.87
CA SER A 292 7.56 -20.09 7.23
C SER A 292 7.55 -18.84 8.12
N ALA A 293 8.72 -18.26 8.38
CA ALA A 293 8.87 -17.03 9.18
C ALA A 293 7.98 -15.88 8.68
N ASP A 294 7.83 -15.75 7.37
CA ASP A 294 7.02 -14.67 6.79
C ASP A 294 5.54 -14.79 7.14
N SER A 295 4.98 -15.99 6.96
CA SER A 295 3.59 -16.26 7.32
C SER A 295 3.36 -16.23 8.82
N ILE A 296 4.32 -16.70 9.65
CA ILE A 296 4.24 -16.58 11.11
C ILE A 296 4.08 -15.10 11.48
N SER A 297 4.97 -14.25 10.98
CA SER A 297 4.91 -12.81 11.29
C SER A 297 3.60 -12.17 10.83
N GLY A 298 3.09 -12.50 9.64
CA GLY A 298 1.82 -11.99 9.13
C GLY A 298 0.61 -12.43 9.95
N HIS A 299 0.54 -13.72 10.30
CA HIS A 299 -0.56 -14.25 11.11
C HIS A 299 -0.49 -13.75 12.56
N SER A 300 0.70 -13.56 13.13
CA SER A 300 0.86 -12.90 14.44
C SER A 300 0.42 -11.43 14.41
N LEU A 301 0.76 -10.68 13.35
CA LEU A 301 0.27 -9.32 13.13
C LEU A 301 -1.27 -9.28 13.00
N ALA A 302 -1.85 -10.21 12.24
CA ALA A 302 -3.29 -10.34 12.10
C ALA A 302 -3.97 -10.65 13.43
N LEU A 303 -3.43 -11.61 14.20
CA LEU A 303 -3.93 -11.96 15.53
C LEU A 303 -3.87 -10.75 16.48
N GLY A 304 -2.73 -10.05 16.53
CA GLY A 304 -2.58 -8.82 17.31
C GLY A 304 -3.56 -7.72 16.89
N GLY A 305 -3.76 -7.53 15.58
CA GLY A 305 -4.74 -6.61 15.03
C GLY A 305 -6.19 -6.96 15.42
N LEU A 306 -6.57 -8.24 15.32
CA LEU A 306 -7.89 -8.73 15.72
C LEU A 306 -8.14 -8.54 17.23
N VAL A 307 -7.13 -8.81 18.06
CA VAL A 307 -7.21 -8.58 19.52
C VAL A 307 -7.33 -7.08 19.81
N ALA A 308 -6.55 -6.22 19.14
CA ALA A 308 -6.66 -4.78 19.28
C ALA A 308 -8.04 -4.26 18.87
N GLY A 309 -8.60 -4.78 17.77
CA GLY A 309 -9.95 -4.45 17.31
C GLY A 309 -11.05 -4.87 18.29
N SER A 310 -10.84 -5.95 19.04
CA SER A 310 -11.78 -6.41 20.06
C SER A 310 -11.95 -5.47 21.26
N ARG A 311 -10.97 -4.59 21.52
CA ARG A 311 -11.04 -3.56 22.57
C ARG A 311 -11.75 -2.29 22.12
N LEU A 312 -11.91 -2.09 20.81
CA LEU A 312 -12.50 -0.87 20.22
C LEU A 312 -13.98 -1.05 19.85
N GLY A 313 -14.51 -2.27 19.89
CA GLY A 313 -15.95 -2.51 19.71
C GLY A 313 -16.70 -2.39 21.04
N GLU A 314 -17.88 -1.77 21.05
CA GLU A 314 -18.70 -1.58 22.26
C GLU A 314 -19.16 -2.90 22.92
N LEU A 315 -19.12 -4.00 22.17
CA LEU A 315 -19.09 -5.35 22.72
C LEU A 315 -17.64 -5.80 22.84
N GLY A 316 -17.08 -5.72 24.05
CA GLY A 316 -15.74 -6.17 24.38
C GLY A 316 -15.46 -7.65 24.04
N ILE A 317 -14.33 -8.17 24.54
CA ILE A 317 -13.89 -9.56 24.28
C ILE A 317 -15.04 -10.54 24.61
N PRO A 318 -15.51 -11.38 23.66
CA PRO A 318 -16.51 -12.40 23.96
C PRO A 318 -15.99 -13.32 25.07
N CYS A 319 -16.60 -13.23 26.26
CA CYS A 319 -16.16 -13.85 27.52
C CYS A 319 -16.19 -15.40 27.56
N ALA A 320 -16.20 -16.09 26.42
CA ALA A 320 -16.20 -17.56 26.37
C ALA A 320 -14.79 -18.18 26.48
N LYS A 321 -13.71 -17.42 26.25
CA LYS A 321 -12.32 -17.93 26.35
C LYS A 321 -11.44 -17.27 27.42
N GLY A 322 -11.99 -16.33 28.20
CA GLY A 322 -11.27 -15.65 29.29
C GLY A 322 -11.00 -16.52 30.53
N LYS A 323 -11.57 -17.74 30.61
CA LYS A 323 -11.38 -18.66 31.75
C LYS A 323 -10.17 -19.60 31.61
N ALA A 324 -9.43 -19.56 30.51
CA ALA A 324 -8.30 -20.49 30.29
C ALA A 324 -6.93 -19.96 30.76
N PHE A 325 -6.81 -18.69 31.20
CA PHE A 325 -5.52 -18.08 31.54
C PHE A 325 -5.43 -17.47 32.94
N VAL A 326 -6.40 -17.73 33.82
CA VAL A 326 -6.29 -17.40 35.25
C VAL A 326 -6.63 -18.64 36.05
N PRO A 327 -5.66 -19.52 36.37
CA PRO A 327 -5.81 -20.34 37.56
C PRO A 327 -5.74 -19.39 38.75
N VAL A 328 -6.90 -19.12 39.34
CA VAL A 328 -6.97 -18.58 40.69
C VAL A 328 -6.52 -19.71 41.61
N TYR A 329 -5.29 -19.61 42.11
CA TYR A 329 -4.87 -20.19 43.37
C TYR A 329 -4.55 -19.04 44.32
#